data_AF-A0A969GII0-F1
#
_entry.id   AF-A0A969GII0-F1
#
_cell.length_a   1.000
_cell.length_b   1.000
_cell.length_c   1.000
_cell.angle_alpha   90.00
_cell.angle_beta   90.00
_cell.angle_gamma   90.00
#
_symmetry.space_group_name_H-M   'P 1'
#
loop_
_entity.id
_entity.type
_entity.pdbx_description
1 polymer ?
#
loop_
_entity_poly.entity_id
_entity_poly.type
_entity_poly.pdbx_seq_one_letter_code
_entity_poly.pdbx_strand_id
1 'polypeptide(L)'
;MDTTDPEIVFDENGVCNHCHTYDRLVREHIVDGEEGRQRLQSLVDNIKRAGQSKKYDCIIGVSGGVDSTYVAYLVKNLGLRPLAIHLDNGWDSELAVKNIEETLKRLDINLYTEVLDWEEFKDLQAAFLKASTPDSEIPTDHAIVAILGDMATKLSIKYIIIGNNIRTETHLPRAWSQGHFDWKYIREIYKRYGKGSLKTFPHFGFFTYYFRMLTQKRVAILDYIQYTKKEALRVLQ
;
A
#
# COMPACT_ATOMS: atom_id res chain seq x y z
N MET A 1 -18.17 7.41 12.47
CA MET A 1 -18.80 6.10 12.16
C MET A 1 -20.09 6.01 12.95
N ASP A 2 -21.09 5.33 12.40
CA ASP A 2 -22.41 5.16 13.00
C ASP A 2 -22.77 3.67 13.12
N THR A 3 -24.00 3.37 13.51
CA THR A 3 -24.51 2.02 13.75
C THR A 3 -24.71 1.18 12.47
N THR A 4 -24.33 1.68 11.29
CA THR A 4 -24.30 0.86 10.07
C THR A 4 -23.12 -0.11 10.06
N ASP A 5 -22.08 0.17 10.85
CA ASP A 5 -21.01 -0.77 11.13
C ASP A 5 -21.49 -1.83 12.15
N PRO A 6 -21.56 -3.12 11.76
CA PRO A 6 -22.05 -4.17 12.63
C PRO A 6 -21.12 -4.45 13.83
N GLU A 7 -19.88 -3.97 13.80
CA GLU A 7 -18.88 -4.17 14.86
C GLU A 7 -18.69 -2.95 15.76
N ILE A 8 -19.47 -1.87 15.56
CA ILE A 8 -19.33 -0.66 16.35
C ILE A 8 -19.93 -0.82 17.75
N VAL A 9 -19.16 -0.41 18.76
CA VAL A 9 -19.60 -0.34 20.16
C VAL A 9 -19.19 1.00 20.72
N PHE A 10 -20.08 1.62 21.49
CA PHE A 10 -19.83 2.89 22.18
C PHE A 10 -19.64 2.65 23.68
N ASP A 11 -18.70 3.37 24.28
CA ASP A 11 -18.55 3.39 25.74
C ASP A 11 -19.57 4.33 26.41
N GLU A 12 -19.51 4.43 27.74
CA GLU A 12 -20.39 5.28 28.55
C GLU A 12 -20.29 6.78 28.21
N ASN A 13 -19.18 7.21 27.60
CA ASN A 13 -18.96 8.59 27.14
C ASN A 13 -19.37 8.79 25.68
N GLY A 14 -19.91 7.76 25.01
CA GLY A 14 -20.28 7.81 23.60
C GLY A 14 -19.10 7.71 22.63
N VAL A 15 -17.92 7.23 23.09
CA VAL A 15 -16.73 7.05 22.24
C VAL A 15 -16.71 5.66 21.64
N CYS A 16 -16.45 5.57 20.33
CA CYS A 16 -16.50 4.32 19.58
C CYS A 16 -15.26 3.43 19.80
N ASN A 17 -15.41 2.10 19.72
CA ASN A 17 -14.30 1.14 19.80
C ASN A 17 -13.18 1.36 18.75
N HIS A 18 -13.53 1.82 17.54
CA HIS A 18 -12.53 2.21 16.53
C HIS A 18 -11.74 3.46 16.92
N CYS A 19 -12.39 4.39 17.62
CA CYS A 19 -11.80 5.62 18.13
C CYS A 19 -10.74 5.26 19.20
N HIS A 20 -11.09 4.36 20.13
CA HIS A 20 -10.15 3.80 21.11
C HIS A 20 -8.98 3.06 20.46
N THR A 21 -9.25 2.33 19.37
CA THR A 21 -8.21 1.62 18.61
C THR A 21 -7.25 2.59 17.95
N TYR A 22 -7.75 3.67 17.33
CA TYR A 22 -6.92 4.72 16.78
C TYR A 22 -6.03 5.36 17.85
N ASP A 23 -6.62 5.79 18.96
CA ASP A 23 -5.89 6.45 20.04
C ASP A 23 -4.77 5.54 20.58
N ARG A 24 -5.04 4.24 20.69
CA ARG A 24 -4.03 3.25 21.08
C ARG A 24 -2.91 3.15 20.05
N LEU A 25 -3.24 2.97 18.77
CA LEU A 25 -2.23 2.80 17.71
C LEU A 25 -1.38 4.05 17.53
N VAL A 26 -1.97 5.24 17.63
CA VAL A 26 -1.22 6.50 17.64
C VAL A 26 -0.24 6.52 18.81
N ARG A 27 -0.68 6.20 20.03
CA ARG A 27 0.23 6.16 21.19
C ARG A 27 1.35 5.12 21.07
N GLU A 28 1.07 3.96 20.49
CA GLU A 28 2.01 2.84 20.40
C GLU A 28 3.03 3.00 19.27
N HIS A 29 2.62 3.56 18.13
CA HIS A 29 3.42 3.53 16.91
C HIS A 29 3.90 4.90 16.45
N ILE A 30 3.19 5.98 16.80
CA ILE A 30 3.53 7.33 16.38
C ILE A 30 4.35 8.00 17.47
N VAL A 31 5.60 8.30 17.12
CA VAL A 31 6.54 8.96 18.01
C VAL A 31 7.04 10.22 17.35
N ASP A 32 6.74 11.36 17.96
CA ASP A 32 7.08 12.68 17.46
C ASP A 32 8.39 13.22 18.07
N GLY A 33 8.90 14.33 17.54
CA GLY A 33 10.05 15.04 18.09
C GLY A 33 11.40 14.40 17.79
N GLU A 34 12.32 14.44 18.76
CA GLU A 34 13.68 13.93 18.61
C GLU A 34 13.72 12.40 18.50
N GLU A 35 12.91 11.69 19.30
CA GLU A 35 12.86 10.24 19.27
C GLU A 35 12.35 9.72 17.92
N GLY A 36 11.31 10.34 17.36
CA GLY A 36 10.82 10.02 16.01
C GLY A 36 11.90 10.16 14.94
N ARG A 37 12.67 11.26 14.98
CA ARG A 37 13.80 11.50 14.07
C ARG A 37 14.89 10.44 14.22
N GLN A 38 15.22 10.02 15.43
CA GLN A 38 16.20 8.96 15.68
C GLN A 38 15.73 7.58 15.18
N ARG A 39 14.44 7.27 15.36
CA ARG A 39 13.81 6.04 14.82
C ARG A 39 13.84 6.05 13.29
N LEU A 40 13.49 7.17 12.66
CA LEU A 40 13.56 7.33 11.20
C LEU A 40 14.99 7.16 10.69
N GLN A 41 15.97 7.83 11.32
CA GLN A 41 17.37 7.71 10.91
C GLN A 41 17.87 6.27 11.02
N SER A 42 17.57 5.59 12.13
CA SER A 42 17.92 4.20 12.35
C SER A 42 17.30 3.28 11.29
N LEU A 43 16.04 3.52 10.91
CA LEU A 43 15.36 2.82 9.84
C LEU A 43 16.07 3.03 8.49
N VAL A 44 16.37 4.28 8.13
CA VAL A 44 17.08 4.64 6.88
C VAL A 44 18.44 3.96 6.81
N ASP A 45 19.21 3.96 7.90
CA ASP A 45 20.52 3.31 7.96
C ASP A 45 20.40 1.79 7.78
N ASN A 46 19.37 1.18 8.35
CA ASN A 46 19.08 -0.24 8.17
C ASN A 46 18.66 -0.58 6.73
N ILE A 47 17.92 0.30 6.06
CA ILE A 47 17.55 0.16 4.64
C ILE A 47 18.81 0.23 3.77
N LYS A 48 19.63 1.28 3.94
CA LYS A 48 20.88 1.47 3.20
C LYS A 48 21.83 0.28 3.37
N ARG A 49 21.98 -0.22 4.60
CA ARG A 49 22.83 -1.39 4.90
C ARG A 49 22.32 -2.66 4.20
N ALA A 50 21.01 -2.92 4.21
CA ALA A 50 20.45 -4.10 3.53
C ALA A 50 20.48 -4.00 1.99
N GLY A 51 20.52 -2.77 1.47
CA GLY A 51 20.67 -2.45 0.05
C GLY A 51 22.12 -2.29 -0.42
N GLN A 52 23.10 -2.52 0.46
CA GLN A 52 24.51 -2.40 0.10
C GLN A 52 24.83 -3.32 -1.08
N SER A 53 25.60 -2.81 -2.04
CA SER A 53 25.99 -3.50 -3.29
C SER A 53 24.84 -3.82 -4.26
N LYS A 54 23.61 -3.34 -4.00
CA LYS A 54 22.49 -3.44 -4.93
C LYS A 54 22.26 -2.11 -5.64
N LYS A 55 21.62 -2.17 -6.81
CA LYS A 55 21.17 -0.97 -7.55
C LYS A 55 20.14 -0.18 -6.74
N TYR A 56 19.20 -0.87 -6.09
CA TYR A 56 18.15 -0.30 -5.25
C TYR A 56 18.24 -0.83 -3.82
N ASP A 57 17.86 -0.02 -2.85
CA ASP A 57 17.82 -0.40 -1.43
C ASP A 57 16.41 -0.66 -0.90
N CYS A 58 15.39 -0.12 -1.57
CA CYS A 58 13.98 -0.31 -1.24
C CYS A 58 13.09 -0.28 -2.49
N ILE A 59 11.85 -0.72 -2.33
CA ILE A 59 10.76 -0.57 -3.28
C ILE A 59 9.75 0.41 -2.71
N ILE A 60 9.15 1.23 -3.58
CA ILE A 60 8.01 2.09 -3.23
C ILE A 60 6.84 1.83 -4.18
N GLY A 61 5.61 1.85 -3.67
CA GLY A 61 4.40 1.86 -4.49
C GLY A 61 4.00 3.29 -4.84
N VAL A 62 3.64 3.56 -6.11
CA VAL A 62 3.18 4.88 -6.56
C VAL A 62 1.83 4.79 -7.27
N SER A 63 0.97 5.77 -7.00
CA SER A 63 -0.41 5.85 -7.53
C SER A 63 -0.77 7.22 -8.10
N GLY A 64 0.14 8.20 -8.04
CA GLY A 64 -0.12 9.59 -8.44
C GLY A 64 -0.93 10.39 -7.41
N GLY A 65 -1.34 9.76 -6.31
CA GLY A 65 -1.95 10.41 -5.15
C GLY A 65 -0.93 11.13 -4.26
N VAL A 66 -1.41 12.04 -3.42
CA VAL A 66 -0.58 12.90 -2.55
C VAL A 66 0.38 12.08 -1.67
N ASP A 67 -0.13 11.01 -1.06
CA ASP A 67 0.58 10.27 -0.02
C ASP A 67 1.75 9.47 -0.64
N SER A 68 1.51 8.77 -1.75
CA SER A 68 2.55 8.02 -2.46
C SER A 68 3.57 8.93 -3.16
N THR A 69 3.14 10.06 -3.72
CA THR A 69 4.04 11.11 -4.24
C THR A 69 4.93 11.69 -3.13
N TYR A 70 4.37 11.94 -1.95
CA TYR A 70 5.14 12.44 -0.82
C TYR A 70 6.12 11.40 -0.28
N VAL A 71 5.76 10.11 -0.27
CA VAL A 71 6.70 9.03 0.02
C VAL A 71 7.88 9.04 -0.95
N ALA A 72 7.63 9.18 -2.26
CA ALA A 72 8.70 9.24 -3.27
C ALA A 72 9.67 10.41 -3.00
N TYR A 73 9.13 11.60 -2.71
CA TYR A 73 9.92 12.76 -2.30
C TYR A 73 10.73 12.49 -1.03
N LEU A 74 10.09 11.96 0.00
CA LEU A 74 10.71 11.70 1.31
C LEU A 74 11.87 10.70 1.21
N VAL A 75 11.67 9.56 0.55
CA VAL A 75 12.72 8.54 0.44
C VAL A 75 13.94 9.07 -0.33
N LYS A 76 13.71 9.91 -1.35
CA LYS A 76 14.81 10.55 -2.10
C LYS A 76 15.58 11.52 -1.22
N ASN A 77 14.91 12.35 -0.43
CA ASN A 77 15.57 13.29 0.49
C ASN A 77 16.32 12.61 1.63
N LEU A 78 15.87 11.44 2.06
CA LEU A 78 16.59 10.59 3.02
C LEU A 78 17.81 9.88 2.40
N GLY A 79 18.06 10.09 1.10
CA GLY A 79 19.17 9.53 0.35
C GLY A 79 19.05 8.04 0.08
N LEU A 80 17.81 7.51 0.05
CA LEU A 80 17.53 6.15 -0.39
C LEU A 80 17.54 6.06 -1.92
N ARG A 81 17.70 4.85 -2.45
CA ARG A 81 17.72 4.53 -3.88
C ARG A 81 16.54 3.61 -4.20
N PRO A 82 15.31 4.12 -4.27
CA PRO A 82 14.12 3.31 -4.50
C PRO A 82 13.99 2.86 -5.96
N LEU A 83 13.33 1.72 -6.16
CA LEU A 83 12.59 1.43 -7.39
C LEU A 83 11.11 1.74 -7.14
N ALA A 84 10.53 2.63 -7.94
CA ALA A 84 9.08 2.88 -7.92
C ALA A 84 8.35 1.80 -8.73
N ILE A 85 7.26 1.31 -8.16
CA ILE A 85 6.38 0.32 -8.79
C ILE A 85 4.98 0.88 -8.85
N HIS A 86 4.40 0.83 -10.04
CA HIS A 86 3.03 1.22 -10.31
C HIS A 86 2.27 0.01 -10.88
N LEU A 87 1.01 -0.13 -10.49
CA LEU A 87 0.08 -1.06 -11.09
C LEU A 87 -0.93 -0.25 -11.89
N ASP A 88 -0.99 -0.48 -13.19
CA ASP A 88 -2.04 0.00 -14.06
C ASP A 88 -3.07 -1.11 -14.25
N ASN A 89 -4.26 -0.90 -13.69
CA ASN A 89 -5.40 -1.81 -13.80
C ASN A 89 -6.44 -1.33 -14.84
N GLY A 90 -6.11 -0.31 -15.64
CA GLY A 90 -6.96 0.28 -16.67
C GLY A 90 -7.86 1.42 -16.19
N TRP A 91 -7.79 1.79 -14.89
CA TRP A 91 -8.62 2.87 -14.31
C TRP A 91 -7.86 4.16 -14.00
N ASP A 92 -6.58 4.23 -14.33
CA ASP A 92 -5.78 5.43 -14.04
C ASP A 92 -6.28 6.65 -14.81
N SER A 93 -6.44 7.77 -14.10
CA SER A 93 -6.69 9.05 -14.74
C SER A 93 -5.43 9.58 -15.42
N GLU A 94 -5.58 10.31 -16.54
CA GLU A 94 -4.45 10.99 -17.20
C GLU A 94 -3.66 11.90 -16.23
N LEU A 95 -4.36 12.52 -15.27
CA LEU A 95 -3.75 13.33 -14.23
C LEU A 95 -2.87 12.49 -13.29
N ALA A 96 -3.31 11.30 -12.87
CA ALA A 96 -2.54 10.41 -12.02
C ALA A 96 -1.28 9.92 -12.73
N VAL A 97 -1.40 9.48 -13.99
CA VAL A 97 -0.27 9.06 -14.82
C VAL A 97 0.74 10.20 -14.96
N LYS A 98 0.27 11.40 -15.32
CA LYS A 98 1.12 12.59 -15.43
C LYS A 98 1.82 12.93 -14.11
N ASN A 99 1.11 12.86 -12.98
CA ASN A 99 1.70 13.11 -11.67
C ASN A 99 2.82 12.12 -11.34
N ILE A 100 2.63 10.83 -11.65
CA ILE A 100 3.66 9.79 -11.46
C ILE A 100 4.89 10.12 -12.31
N GLU A 101 4.70 10.33 -13.61
CA GLU A 101 5.80 10.56 -14.54
C GLU A 101 6.62 11.82 -14.19
N GLU A 102 5.94 12.95 -13.96
CA GLU A 102 6.61 14.21 -13.65
C GLU A 102 7.35 14.15 -12.31
N THR A 103 6.74 13.53 -11.29
CA THR A 103 7.35 13.38 -9.96
C THR A 103 8.61 12.52 -10.04
N LEU A 104 8.50 11.32 -10.61
CA LEU A 104 9.62 10.38 -10.64
C LEU A 104 10.77 10.87 -11.52
N LYS A 105 10.45 11.57 -12.63
CA LYS A 105 11.45 12.22 -13.47
C LYS A 105 12.21 13.31 -12.72
N ARG A 106 11.52 14.18 -11.97
CA ARG A 106 12.17 15.24 -11.17
C ARG A 106 13.02 14.67 -10.04
N LEU A 107 12.57 13.59 -9.42
CA LEU A 107 13.27 12.93 -8.33
C LEU A 107 14.36 11.96 -8.80
N ASP A 108 14.50 11.73 -10.12
CA ASP A 108 15.40 10.73 -10.69
C ASP A 108 15.22 9.36 -10.01
N ILE A 109 13.99 8.83 -10.08
CA ILE A 109 13.60 7.52 -9.58
C ILE A 109 13.11 6.67 -10.76
N ASN A 110 13.65 5.46 -10.89
CA ASN A 110 13.21 4.54 -11.94
C ASN A 110 11.80 4.02 -11.63
N LEU A 111 10.98 3.94 -12.68
CA LEU A 111 9.63 3.41 -12.64
C LEU A 111 9.56 2.02 -13.30
N TYR A 112 8.87 1.09 -12.64
CA TYR A 112 8.37 -0.13 -13.24
C TYR A 112 6.84 -0.10 -13.18
N THR A 113 6.18 -0.24 -14.32
CA THR A 113 4.72 -0.33 -14.41
C THR A 113 4.32 -1.75 -14.77
N GLU A 114 3.51 -2.38 -13.94
CA GLU A 114 2.80 -3.60 -14.29
C GLU A 114 1.44 -3.21 -14.86
N VAL A 115 1.19 -3.56 -16.12
CA VAL A 115 -0.10 -3.33 -16.77
C VAL A 115 -0.87 -4.64 -16.76
N LEU A 116 -2.03 -4.66 -16.11
CA LEU A 116 -2.88 -5.85 -16.09
C LEU A 116 -3.49 -6.11 -17.46
N ASP A 117 -3.76 -7.38 -17.77
CA ASP A 117 -4.61 -7.71 -18.90
C ASP A 117 -6.01 -7.15 -18.64
N TRP A 118 -6.43 -6.20 -19.47
CA TRP A 118 -7.67 -5.47 -19.28
C TRP A 118 -8.89 -6.37 -19.32
N GLU A 119 -8.91 -7.38 -20.20
CA GLU A 119 -10.07 -8.27 -20.33
C GLU A 119 -10.17 -9.21 -19.12
N GLU A 120 -9.05 -9.72 -18.59
CA GLU A 120 -9.03 -10.49 -17.34
C GLU A 120 -9.46 -9.63 -16.15
N PHE A 121 -8.88 -8.45 -15.98
CA PHE A 121 -9.13 -7.60 -14.81
C PHE A 121 -10.56 -7.05 -14.80
N LYS A 122 -11.07 -6.57 -15.94
CA LYS A 122 -12.43 -6.08 -16.08
C LYS A 122 -13.47 -7.15 -15.74
N ASP A 123 -13.28 -8.39 -16.19
CA ASP A 123 -14.18 -9.50 -15.86
C ASP A 123 -14.08 -9.89 -14.38
N LEU A 124 -12.87 -9.84 -13.80
CA LEU A 124 -12.66 -10.08 -12.37
C LEU A 124 -13.35 -9.04 -11.49
N GLN A 125 -13.18 -7.75 -11.80
CA GLN A 125 -13.83 -6.67 -11.04
C GLN A 125 -15.35 -6.73 -11.20
N ALA A 126 -15.86 -7.02 -12.40
CA ALA A 126 -17.29 -7.26 -12.62
C ALA A 126 -17.81 -8.48 -11.84
N ALA A 127 -17.01 -9.53 -11.64
CA ALA A 127 -17.37 -10.67 -10.82
C ALA A 127 -17.55 -10.29 -9.34
N PHE A 128 -16.67 -9.43 -8.80
CA PHE A 128 -16.79 -8.90 -7.43
C PHE A 128 -18.05 -8.05 -7.25
N LEU A 129 -18.36 -7.17 -8.23
CA LEU A 129 -19.60 -6.39 -8.22
C LEU A 129 -20.86 -7.28 -8.26
N LYS A 130 -20.89 -8.31 -9.12
CA LYS A 130 -22.01 -9.28 -9.17
C LYS A 130 -22.15 -10.09 -7.90
N ALA A 131 -21.03 -10.46 -7.27
CA ALA A 131 -21.02 -11.14 -5.99
C ALA A 131 -21.52 -10.25 -4.85
N SER A 132 -21.67 -8.94 -5.08
CA SER A 132 -22.11 -7.95 -4.09
C SER A 132 -21.21 -7.98 -2.85
N THR A 133 -19.90 -8.11 -3.05
CA THR A 133 -18.93 -8.03 -1.96
C THR A 133 -18.89 -6.60 -1.41
N PRO A 134 -18.66 -6.42 -0.09
CA PRO A 134 -18.56 -5.08 0.50
C PRO A 134 -17.46 -4.20 -0.10
N ASP A 135 -16.41 -4.82 -0.62
CA ASP A 135 -15.27 -4.15 -1.25
C ASP A 135 -15.00 -4.76 -2.63
N SER A 136 -15.09 -3.91 -3.66
CA SER A 136 -14.83 -4.29 -5.07
C SER A 136 -13.37 -4.12 -5.49
N GLU A 137 -12.54 -3.46 -4.67
CA GLU A 137 -11.13 -3.17 -4.96
C GLU A 137 -10.17 -4.23 -4.43
N ILE A 138 -10.68 -5.26 -3.74
CA ILE A 138 -9.91 -6.43 -3.30
C ILE A 138 -9.02 -7.02 -4.42
N PRO A 139 -9.47 -7.16 -5.69
CA PRO A 139 -8.59 -7.56 -6.78
C PRO A 139 -7.42 -6.60 -7.00
N THR A 140 -7.66 -5.29 -7.06
CA THR A 140 -6.61 -4.27 -7.23
C THR A 140 -5.59 -4.38 -6.09
N ASP A 141 -6.05 -4.41 -4.84
CA ASP A 141 -5.19 -4.50 -3.66
C ASP A 141 -4.35 -5.78 -3.67
N HIS A 142 -4.95 -6.91 -4.04
CA HIS A 142 -4.23 -8.18 -4.15
C HIS A 142 -3.11 -8.09 -5.18
N ALA A 143 -3.39 -7.53 -6.37
CA ALA A 143 -2.40 -7.37 -7.43
C ALA A 143 -1.25 -6.45 -6.99
N ILE A 144 -1.55 -5.30 -6.36
CA ILE A 144 -0.52 -4.38 -5.83
C ILE A 144 0.40 -5.12 -4.86
N VAL A 145 -0.19 -5.82 -3.88
CA VAL A 145 0.55 -6.58 -2.87
C VAL A 145 1.37 -7.70 -3.50
N ALA A 146 0.84 -8.36 -4.53
CA ALA A 146 1.53 -9.41 -5.27
C ALA A 146 2.78 -8.86 -5.95
N ILE A 147 2.63 -7.85 -6.80
CA ILE A 147 3.69 -7.28 -7.65
C ILE A 147 4.79 -6.67 -6.80
N LEU A 148 4.44 -5.88 -5.77
CA LEU A 148 5.44 -5.30 -4.86
C LEU A 148 6.31 -6.40 -4.21
N GLY A 149 5.67 -7.49 -3.77
CA GLY A 149 6.38 -8.61 -3.16
C GLY A 149 7.17 -9.46 -4.15
N ASP A 150 6.68 -9.65 -5.39
CA ASP A 150 7.38 -10.36 -6.45
C ASP A 150 8.62 -9.60 -6.90
N MET A 151 8.51 -8.30 -7.09
CA MET A 151 9.63 -7.44 -7.44
C MET A 151 10.66 -7.36 -6.31
N ALA A 152 10.22 -7.30 -5.05
CA ALA A 152 11.11 -7.39 -3.90
C ALA A 152 11.90 -8.69 -3.88
N THR A 153 11.24 -9.82 -4.19
CA THR A 153 11.88 -11.14 -4.25
C THR A 153 12.87 -11.21 -5.41
N LYS A 154 12.43 -10.84 -6.62
CA LYS A 154 13.22 -10.86 -7.86
C LYS A 154 14.50 -10.03 -7.76
N LEU A 155 14.44 -8.88 -7.10
CA LEU A 155 15.57 -7.98 -6.91
C LEU A 155 16.31 -8.21 -5.58
N SER A 156 15.90 -9.20 -4.79
CA SER A 156 16.43 -9.46 -3.45
C SER A 156 16.41 -8.22 -2.54
N ILE A 157 15.37 -7.40 -2.65
CA ILE A 157 15.17 -6.19 -1.85
C ILE A 157 14.34 -6.54 -0.62
N LYS A 158 14.82 -6.13 0.56
CA LYS A 158 14.17 -6.45 1.84
C LYS A 158 13.04 -5.48 2.18
N TYR A 159 13.19 -4.20 1.85
CA TYR A 159 12.28 -3.15 2.33
C TYR A 159 11.31 -2.69 1.24
N ILE A 160 10.02 -2.70 1.57
CA ILE A 160 8.93 -2.16 0.76
C ILE A 160 8.32 -1.00 1.56
N ILE A 161 8.46 0.22 1.06
CA ILE A 161 7.91 1.42 1.70
C ILE A 161 6.52 1.67 1.13
N ILE A 162 5.56 1.82 2.03
CA ILE A 162 4.13 1.99 1.70
C ILE A 162 3.66 3.37 2.18
N GLY A 163 2.68 3.91 1.45
CA GLY A 163 2.12 5.25 1.69
C GLY A 163 0.98 5.30 2.68
N ASN A 164 0.60 4.16 3.28
CA ASN A 164 -0.41 4.15 4.32
C ASN A 164 0.15 4.76 5.61
N ASN A 165 -0.75 5.26 6.46
CA ASN A 165 -0.38 5.80 7.76
C ASN A 165 -1.53 5.69 8.77
N ILE A 166 -1.17 5.54 10.04
CA ILE A 166 -2.15 5.35 11.12
C ILE A 166 -3.01 6.60 11.30
N ARG A 167 -2.44 7.79 11.07
CA ARG A 167 -3.10 9.08 11.33
C ARG A 167 -4.35 9.29 10.49
N THR A 168 -4.44 8.73 9.28
CA THR A 168 -5.59 8.95 8.37
C THR A 168 -6.36 7.70 7.98
N GLU A 169 -5.86 6.48 8.20
CA GLU A 169 -6.42 5.25 7.58
C GLU A 169 -6.95 4.20 8.56
N THR A 170 -6.90 4.44 9.87
CA THR A 170 -7.17 3.40 10.90
C THR A 170 -8.65 3.25 11.28
N HIS A 171 -9.57 3.57 10.39
CA HIS A 171 -10.99 3.70 10.74
C HIS A 171 -11.92 2.79 9.93
N LEU A 172 -11.41 1.98 9.01
CA LEU A 172 -12.25 1.12 8.18
C LEU A 172 -12.64 -0.16 8.94
N PRO A 173 -13.95 -0.44 9.12
CA PRO A 173 -14.41 -1.68 9.75
C PRO A 173 -13.97 -2.91 8.97
N ARG A 174 -13.58 -3.98 9.68
CA ARG A 174 -13.13 -5.23 9.06
C ARG A 174 -14.25 -5.91 8.26
N ALA A 175 -15.49 -5.73 8.70
CA ALA A 175 -16.67 -6.22 7.98
C ALA A 175 -16.80 -5.64 6.55
N TRP A 176 -16.22 -4.47 6.27
CA TRP A 176 -16.39 -3.77 4.99
C TRP A 176 -15.24 -3.96 4.01
N SER A 177 -14.02 -4.20 4.48
CA SER A 177 -12.88 -4.48 3.59
C SER A 177 -11.90 -5.43 4.25
N GLN A 178 -11.81 -6.65 3.70
CA GLN A 178 -10.86 -7.68 4.09
C GLN A 178 -10.77 -8.76 2.99
N GLY A 179 -9.64 -9.48 2.94
CA GLY A 179 -9.47 -10.63 2.05
C GLY A 179 -8.53 -10.43 0.86
N HIS A 180 -7.93 -9.25 0.69
CA HIS A 180 -6.94 -9.00 -0.38
C HIS A 180 -5.63 -9.79 -0.23
N PHE A 181 -5.39 -10.50 0.88
CA PHE A 181 -4.31 -11.49 0.98
C PHE A 181 -4.74 -12.92 0.66
N ASP A 182 -6.05 -13.18 0.52
CA ASP A 182 -6.60 -14.51 0.31
C ASP A 182 -6.87 -14.76 -1.18
N TRP A 183 -5.89 -15.34 -1.86
CA TRP A 183 -6.05 -15.74 -3.26
C TRP A 183 -7.18 -16.77 -3.47
N LYS A 184 -7.44 -17.64 -2.48
CA LYS A 184 -8.52 -18.61 -2.60
C LYS A 184 -9.87 -17.89 -2.61
N TYR A 185 -10.07 -16.91 -1.74
CA TYR A 185 -11.27 -16.06 -1.74
C TYR A 185 -11.52 -15.41 -3.12
N ILE A 186 -10.50 -14.74 -3.67
CA ILE A 186 -10.59 -14.06 -4.98
C ILE A 186 -10.91 -15.07 -6.09
N ARG A 187 -10.19 -16.19 -6.13
CA ARG A 187 -10.37 -17.23 -7.15
C ARG A 187 -11.75 -17.88 -7.08
N GLU A 188 -12.29 -18.11 -5.88
CA GLU A 188 -13.62 -18.71 -5.71
C GLU A 188 -14.75 -17.75 -6.12
N ILE A 189 -14.61 -16.44 -5.87
CA ILE A 189 -15.54 -15.43 -6.41
C ILE A 189 -15.50 -15.45 -7.93
N TYR A 190 -14.29 -15.38 -8.50
CA TYR A 190 -14.14 -15.35 -9.95
C TYR A 190 -14.69 -16.61 -10.61
N LYS A 191 -14.48 -17.79 -10.01
CA LYS A 191 -15.04 -19.06 -10.49
C LYS A 191 -16.59 -19.07 -10.53
N ARG A 192 -17.24 -18.36 -9.60
CA ARG A 192 -18.71 -18.33 -9.50
C ARG A 192 -19.36 -17.27 -10.40
N TYR A 193 -18.72 -16.11 -10.54
CA TYR A 193 -19.33 -14.92 -11.16
C TYR A 193 -18.59 -14.38 -12.39
N GLY A 194 -17.36 -14.84 -12.61
CA GLY A 194 -16.55 -14.55 -13.80
C GLY A 194 -16.89 -15.46 -14.98
N LYS A 195 -16.38 -15.12 -16.15
CA LYS A 195 -16.66 -15.81 -17.41
C LYS A 195 -15.44 -16.50 -18.02
N GLY A 196 -14.24 -16.22 -17.51
CA GLY A 196 -12.98 -16.68 -18.08
C GLY A 196 -12.05 -17.40 -17.10
N SER A 197 -10.75 -17.23 -17.33
CA SER A 197 -9.67 -17.77 -16.50
C SER A 197 -8.63 -16.67 -16.26
N LEU A 198 -8.13 -16.54 -15.04
CA LEU A 198 -7.05 -15.62 -14.71
C LEU A 198 -5.71 -16.28 -15.03
N LYS A 199 -5.08 -15.92 -16.16
CA LYS A 199 -3.81 -16.51 -16.59
C LYS A 199 -2.63 -15.62 -16.23
N THR A 200 -2.78 -14.32 -16.40
CA THR A 200 -1.69 -13.35 -16.20
C THR A 200 -1.88 -12.52 -14.94
N PHE A 201 -3.06 -12.54 -14.33
CA PHE A 201 -3.33 -11.82 -13.09
C PHE A 201 -2.31 -12.13 -11.97
N PRO A 202 -1.60 -11.12 -11.45
CA PRO A 202 -0.62 -11.29 -10.38
C PRO A 202 -1.27 -11.79 -9.09
N HIS A 203 -0.73 -12.86 -8.53
CA HIS A 203 -1.28 -13.46 -7.31
C HIS A 203 -0.21 -14.17 -6.49
N PHE A 204 -0.52 -14.43 -5.22
CA PHE A 204 0.31 -15.23 -4.34
C PHE A 204 -0.54 -16.11 -3.42
N GLY A 205 -0.06 -17.31 -3.12
CA GLY A 205 -0.68 -18.21 -2.15
C GLY A 205 -0.17 -17.99 -0.72
N PHE A 206 -0.77 -18.71 0.22
CA PHE A 206 -0.42 -18.67 1.65
C PHE A 206 1.07 -18.89 1.93
N PHE A 207 1.70 -19.89 1.30
CA PHE A 207 3.12 -20.18 1.53
C PHE A 207 4.04 -19.05 1.05
N THR A 208 3.71 -18.45 -0.10
CA THR A 208 4.43 -17.28 -0.62
C THR A 208 4.27 -16.09 0.32
N TYR A 209 3.04 -15.82 0.78
CA TYR A 209 2.76 -14.77 1.76
C TYR A 209 3.58 -14.98 3.04
N TYR A 210 3.54 -16.18 3.62
CA TYR A 210 4.28 -16.52 4.85
C TYR A 210 5.79 -16.36 4.66
N PHE A 211 6.36 -16.84 3.56
CA PHE A 211 7.76 -16.65 3.24
C PHE A 211 8.13 -15.16 3.10
N ARG A 212 7.27 -14.36 2.45
CA ARG A 212 7.47 -12.91 2.31
C ARG A 212 7.40 -12.20 3.67
N MET A 213 6.53 -12.62 4.59
CA MET A 213 6.50 -12.06 5.96
C MET A 213 7.82 -12.24 6.71
N LEU A 214 8.53 -13.34 6.47
CA LEU A 214 9.82 -13.63 7.12
C LEU A 214 11.00 -12.92 6.45
N THR A 215 10.91 -12.64 5.15
CA THR A 215 12.03 -12.16 4.34
C THR A 215 11.95 -10.67 3.99
N GLN A 216 10.74 -10.12 3.91
CA GLN A 216 10.45 -8.74 3.51
C GLN A 216 9.92 -7.93 4.69
N LYS A 217 10.17 -6.62 4.67
CA LYS A 217 9.69 -5.66 5.66
C LYS A 217 8.89 -4.56 4.97
N ARG A 218 7.60 -4.48 5.30
CA ARG A 218 6.73 -3.38 4.90
C ARG A 218 6.82 -2.25 5.91
N VAL A 219 7.02 -1.03 5.44
CA VAL A 219 7.25 0.13 6.30
C VAL A 219 6.33 1.27 5.87
N ALA A 220 5.41 1.65 6.75
CA ALA A 220 4.66 2.89 6.67
C ALA A 220 5.58 4.04 7.11
N ILE A 221 6.34 4.63 6.17
CA ILE A 221 7.36 5.64 6.51
C ILE A 221 6.74 6.95 7.01
N LEU A 222 5.49 7.23 6.62
CA LEU A 222 4.77 8.43 7.01
C LEU A 222 4.45 8.45 8.52
N ASP A 223 4.41 7.29 9.17
CA ASP A 223 4.23 7.17 10.62
C ASP A 223 5.44 7.65 11.43
N TYR A 224 6.61 7.82 10.79
CA TYR A 224 7.85 8.27 11.43
C TYR A 224 8.03 9.80 11.37
N ILE A 225 7.08 10.52 10.80
CA ILE A 225 7.11 11.97 10.64
C ILE A 225 5.77 12.60 11.02
N GLN A 226 5.78 13.92 11.23
CA GLN A 226 4.55 14.70 11.34
C GLN A 226 3.94 14.88 9.96
N TYR A 227 3.27 13.84 9.48
CA TYR A 227 2.61 13.84 8.20
C TYR A 227 1.20 14.46 8.32
N THR A 228 0.94 15.50 7.52
CA THR A 228 -0.41 15.94 7.20
C THR A 228 -0.55 16.12 5.69
N LYS A 229 -1.70 15.72 5.13
CA LYS A 229 -1.96 15.83 3.69
C LYS A 229 -1.84 17.27 3.17
N LYS A 230 -2.20 18.24 4.01
CA LYS A 230 -2.10 19.68 3.71
C LYS A 230 -0.65 20.15 3.58
N GLU A 231 0.23 19.70 4.47
CA GLU A 231 1.65 20.06 4.40
C GLU A 231 2.35 19.31 3.26
N ALA A 232 2.01 18.05 3.05
CA ALA A 232 2.50 17.28 1.91
C ALA A 232 2.18 17.98 0.59
N LEU A 233 0.95 18.46 0.40
CA LEU A 233 0.56 19.22 -0.79
C LEU A 233 1.38 20.51 -0.96
N ARG A 234 1.67 21.24 0.11
CA ARG A 234 2.49 22.46 0.03
C ARG A 234 3.93 22.20 -0.41
N VAL A 235 4.48 21.04 -0.04
CA VAL A 235 5.84 20.63 -0.43
C VAL A 235 5.88 20.16 -1.89
N LEU A 236 4.78 19.61 -2.39
CA LEU A 236 4.68 19.04 -3.74
C LEU A 236 4.28 20.06 -4.82
N GLN A 237 3.83 21.26 -4.43
CA GLN A 237 3.51 22.38 -5.33
C GLN A 237 4.75 23.21 -5.67
#